data_AF-A0A7V5J2E0-F1
#
_entry.id   AF-A0A7V5J2E0-F1
#
_cell.length_a   1.000
_cell.length_b   1.000
_cell.length_c   1.000
_cell.angle_alpha   90.00
_cell.angle_beta   90.00
_cell.angle_gamma   90.00
#
_symmetry.space_group_name_H-M   'P 1'
#
loop_
_entity.id
_entity.type
_entity.pdbx_description
1 polymer ?
#
loop_
_entity_poly.entity_id
_entity_poly.type
_entity_poly.pdbx_seq_one_letter_code
_entity_poly.pdbx_strand_id
1 'polypeptide(L)'
;MLHLIKSLNSLGLLALCVSALWGNASDEYQPQTFFDRNDLNTFLESETGELLQKIMVGNEVHYLQQDGDLYEEDVATIDALPVMVKGAGDYSFARSKQLLARSVYEDYHKAFYSDCDYIIDEKKLIPVHKTCGYHYRKNKNRANRIEWEHIVPAWHFGHQLQCWQKGGRMTCRQTNTKFRQMEADMHNLVPAIGEINGDRSNYKYGMIEGEARLYGEVDIEIHFKERRAEPQESRYGEIARTYLYMRDRYGLQISATQEKLLIAWNNLDPVSAWEKKRNQRIKELQGDENMYVTEYRRLDQPGTSSDKPILFDDIWDALSAEYADALAGYSAPIAGVILLGMTLVVMYRRRQEQRLHDTEVKLMTGYCLIVTKLTDSAISINDNDEVVIQKVDRNNPNQRWVFTKANKKKEYFFIENVARQKVIMIKNSDTNDGASIILGDKRRQKNDHQEWKFVSADDQGYVFIESKWSLNVLDVKYKKIKDGTRLQSFHKKVRGTENQEWHIKRY
;
A
#
# COMPACT_ATOMS: atom_id res chain seq x y z
N MET A 1 32.36 -21.27 -41.13
CA MET A 1 31.86 -20.75 -39.83
C MET A 1 30.97 -19.50 -40.04
N LEU A 2 30.10 -19.53 -41.05
CA LEU A 2 29.12 -18.46 -41.36
C LEU A 2 27.87 -19.00 -42.08
N HIS A 3 27.56 -20.30 -41.90
CA HIS A 3 26.42 -20.96 -42.53
C HIS A 3 25.58 -21.84 -41.58
N LEU A 4 25.63 -21.57 -40.28
CA LEU A 4 24.81 -22.24 -39.26
C LEU A 4 23.98 -21.23 -38.44
N ILE A 5 23.34 -20.29 -39.13
CA ILE A 5 22.32 -19.40 -38.56
C ILE A 5 21.10 -19.48 -39.47
N LYS A 6 20.37 -20.60 -39.41
CA LYS A 6 19.01 -20.74 -39.91
C LYS A 6 18.40 -21.99 -39.28
N SER A 7 17.29 -21.81 -38.59
CA SER A 7 16.56 -22.76 -37.74
C SER A 7 17.14 -22.97 -36.34
N LEU A 8 16.70 -22.14 -35.40
CA LEU A 8 16.48 -22.49 -33.99
C LEU A 8 15.75 -21.31 -33.32
N ASN A 9 14.50 -21.57 -32.91
CA ASN A 9 13.57 -20.79 -32.07
C ASN A 9 14.07 -19.46 -31.47
N SER A 10 14.18 -18.41 -32.29
CA SER A 10 14.38 -17.04 -31.83
C SER A 10 13.14 -16.43 -31.13
N LEU A 11 11.96 -17.05 -31.31
CA LEU A 11 10.71 -16.63 -30.67
C LEU A 11 10.60 -17.04 -29.19
N GLY A 12 11.20 -18.18 -28.80
CA GLY A 12 11.19 -18.64 -27.40
C GLY A 12 12.13 -17.84 -26.50
N LEU A 13 13.32 -17.49 -27.01
CA LEU A 13 14.29 -16.65 -26.30
C LEU A 13 13.78 -15.21 -26.10
N LEU A 14 13.07 -14.66 -27.10
CA LEU A 14 12.48 -13.33 -26.96
C LEU A 14 11.32 -13.32 -25.96
N ALA A 15 10.47 -14.36 -25.94
CA ALA A 15 9.32 -14.43 -25.05
C ALA A 15 9.72 -14.50 -23.55
N LEU A 16 10.78 -15.25 -23.23
CA LEU A 16 11.32 -15.34 -21.86
C LEU A 16 12.01 -14.03 -21.41
N CYS A 17 12.70 -13.34 -22.34
CA CYS A 17 13.29 -12.04 -22.05
C CYS A 17 12.24 -10.93 -21.95
N VAL A 18 11.16 -10.98 -22.72
CA VAL A 18 10.08 -9.97 -22.72
C VAL A 18 9.20 -10.08 -21.48
N SER A 19 8.89 -11.30 -21.02
CA SER A 19 8.16 -11.50 -19.74
C SER A 19 8.97 -11.04 -18.53
N ALA A 20 10.30 -11.18 -18.58
CA ALA A 20 11.17 -10.51 -17.63
C ALA A 20 11.05 -8.99 -17.81
N LEU A 21 11.30 -8.44 -19.01
CA LEU A 21 11.42 -7.00 -19.27
C LEU A 21 10.16 -6.16 -18.98
N TRP A 22 8.96 -6.73 -19.03
CA TRP A 22 7.70 -6.03 -18.81
C TRP A 22 7.04 -6.47 -17.50
N GLY A 23 7.51 -5.93 -16.39
CA GLY A 23 6.71 -5.85 -15.18
C GLY A 23 5.62 -4.82 -15.41
N ASN A 24 4.37 -5.28 -15.39
CA ASN A 24 3.17 -4.56 -15.79
C ASN A 24 3.19 -3.06 -15.48
N ALA A 25 3.02 -2.27 -16.54
CA ALA A 25 2.40 -0.94 -16.45
C ALA A 25 1.10 -1.07 -15.64
N SER A 26 0.73 -0.03 -14.91
CA SER A 26 -0.47 0.01 -14.09
C SER A 26 -1.72 -0.37 -14.90
N ASP A 27 -2.08 -1.64 -14.90
CA ASP A 27 -3.36 -2.12 -15.40
C ASP A 27 -4.43 -1.54 -14.48
N GLU A 28 -5.19 -0.61 -15.02
CA GLU A 28 -6.43 -0.15 -14.44
C GLU A 28 -7.36 -1.38 -14.35
N TYR A 29 -7.45 -1.97 -13.16
CA TYR A 29 -8.25 -3.17 -12.91
C TYR A 29 -9.70 -2.95 -13.35
N GLN A 30 -10.09 -3.58 -14.44
CA GLN A 30 -11.48 -3.73 -14.86
C GLN A 30 -12.03 -5.01 -14.21
N PRO A 31 -13.08 -4.93 -13.36
CA PRO A 31 -13.72 -6.11 -12.80
C PRO A 31 -14.17 -7.05 -13.91
N GLN A 32 -13.79 -8.33 -13.83
CA GLN A 32 -14.25 -9.34 -14.78
C GLN A 32 -15.73 -9.62 -14.51
N THR A 33 -16.54 -9.61 -15.55
CA THR A 33 -17.95 -10.01 -15.49
C THR A 33 -18.14 -11.31 -16.27
N PHE A 34 -18.74 -12.32 -15.64
CA PHE A 34 -18.93 -13.65 -16.23
C PHE A 34 -20.31 -13.86 -16.86
N PHE A 35 -21.28 -13.00 -16.53
CA PHE A 35 -22.62 -13.01 -17.12
C PHE A 35 -23.27 -11.61 -17.10
N ASP A 36 -24.28 -11.44 -17.94
CA ASP A 36 -25.10 -10.22 -18.03
C ASP A 36 -26.61 -10.51 -17.96
N ARG A 37 -27.44 -9.46 -18.08
CA ARG A 37 -28.90 -9.54 -17.90
C ARG A 37 -29.62 -10.41 -18.95
N ASN A 38 -28.95 -10.70 -20.06
CA ASN A 38 -29.51 -11.50 -21.15
C ASN A 38 -29.19 -12.99 -21.00
N ASP A 39 -28.28 -13.35 -20.08
CA ASP A 39 -27.95 -14.74 -19.84
C ASP A 39 -29.10 -15.48 -19.14
N LEU A 40 -29.22 -16.78 -19.43
CA LEU A 40 -30.23 -17.63 -18.81
C LEU A 40 -30.04 -17.69 -17.29
N ASN A 41 -31.16 -17.80 -16.57
CA ASN A 41 -31.22 -17.90 -15.11
C ASN A 41 -30.64 -16.69 -14.37
N THR A 42 -30.56 -15.53 -15.02
CA THR A 42 -30.15 -14.27 -14.39
C THR A 42 -31.36 -13.45 -13.93
N PHE A 43 -31.23 -12.78 -12.79
CA PHE A 43 -32.27 -11.93 -12.22
C PHE A 43 -31.67 -10.87 -11.30
N LEU A 44 -32.40 -9.77 -11.08
CA LEU A 44 -32.00 -8.73 -10.12
C LEU A 44 -32.52 -9.12 -8.73
N GLU A 45 -31.64 -9.13 -7.75
CA GLU A 45 -32.01 -9.30 -6.35
C GLU A 45 -32.80 -8.06 -5.88
N SER A 46 -33.91 -8.31 -5.19
CA SER A 46 -34.91 -7.31 -4.85
C SER A 46 -34.43 -6.19 -3.91
N GLU A 47 -33.52 -6.48 -2.98
CA GLU A 47 -33.09 -5.53 -1.96
C GLU A 47 -31.87 -4.70 -2.40
N THR A 48 -30.93 -5.34 -3.07
CA THR A 48 -29.63 -4.78 -3.47
C THR A 48 -29.62 -4.29 -4.91
N GLY A 49 -30.51 -4.82 -5.76
CA GLY A 49 -30.46 -4.63 -7.20
C GLY A 49 -29.26 -5.31 -7.88
N GLU A 50 -28.54 -6.19 -7.16
CA GLU A 50 -27.43 -6.94 -7.72
C GLU A 50 -27.93 -7.95 -8.75
N LEU A 51 -27.21 -8.09 -9.86
CA LEU A 51 -27.50 -9.09 -10.87
C LEU A 51 -26.91 -10.42 -10.44
N LEU A 52 -27.78 -11.42 -10.24
CA LEU A 52 -27.40 -12.76 -9.82
C LEU A 52 -27.72 -13.78 -10.92
N GLN A 53 -26.90 -14.83 -11.01
CA GLN A 53 -27.17 -15.99 -11.85
C GLN A 53 -27.42 -17.22 -10.97
N LYS A 54 -28.56 -17.88 -11.15
CA LYS A 54 -28.86 -19.14 -10.47
C LYS A 54 -28.05 -20.28 -11.08
N ILE A 55 -27.28 -20.97 -10.24
CA ILE A 55 -26.47 -22.14 -10.62
C ILE A 55 -26.83 -23.36 -9.76
N MET A 56 -26.52 -24.55 -10.28
CA MET A 56 -26.62 -25.81 -9.55
C MET A 56 -25.22 -26.28 -9.18
N VAL A 57 -24.95 -26.50 -7.89
CA VAL A 57 -23.70 -27.11 -7.41
C VAL A 57 -24.06 -28.41 -6.71
N GLY A 58 -23.75 -29.54 -7.35
CA GLY A 58 -24.29 -30.83 -6.91
C GLY A 58 -25.81 -30.85 -7.04
N ASN A 59 -26.52 -31.04 -5.93
CA ASN A 59 -27.98 -31.05 -5.86
C ASN A 59 -28.57 -29.77 -5.23
N GLU A 60 -27.73 -28.78 -4.92
CA GLU A 60 -28.14 -27.54 -4.27
C GLU A 60 -28.13 -26.36 -5.25
N VAL A 61 -29.08 -25.45 -5.02
CA VAL A 61 -29.19 -24.19 -5.76
C VAL A 61 -28.31 -23.16 -5.07
N HIS A 62 -27.44 -22.52 -5.85
CA HIS A 62 -26.69 -21.35 -5.41
C HIS A 62 -26.86 -20.20 -6.39
N TYR A 63 -26.40 -19.02 -5.99
CA TYR A 63 -26.48 -17.81 -6.78
C TYR A 63 -25.08 -17.24 -6.94
N LEU A 64 -24.66 -16.96 -8.17
CA LEU A 64 -23.42 -16.28 -8.47
C LEU A 64 -23.65 -14.78 -8.62
N GLN A 65 -22.69 -13.99 -8.15
CA GLN A 65 -22.52 -12.59 -8.50
C GLN A 65 -21.76 -12.46 -9.83
N GLN A 66 -21.86 -11.30 -10.49
CA GLN A 66 -21.29 -11.10 -11.83
C GLN A 66 -19.77 -11.32 -11.90
N ASP A 67 -19.06 -11.17 -10.78
CA ASP A 67 -17.62 -11.42 -10.66
C ASP A 67 -17.26 -12.90 -10.41
N GLY A 68 -18.25 -13.80 -10.50
CA GLY A 68 -18.08 -15.24 -10.37
C GLY A 68 -17.88 -15.72 -8.93
N ASP A 69 -18.20 -14.88 -7.94
CA ASP A 69 -18.30 -15.30 -6.55
C ASP A 69 -19.71 -15.79 -6.20
N LEU A 70 -19.81 -16.57 -5.13
CA LEU A 70 -21.07 -17.05 -4.58
C LEU A 70 -21.71 -15.94 -3.71
N TYR A 71 -22.97 -15.64 -3.99
CA TYR A 71 -23.77 -14.69 -3.22
C TYR A 71 -23.86 -15.13 -1.75
N GLU A 72 -23.64 -14.18 -0.84
CA GLU A 72 -23.64 -14.38 0.62
C GLU A 72 -22.64 -15.43 1.15
N GLU A 73 -21.65 -15.83 0.35
CA GLU A 73 -20.67 -16.82 0.77
C GLU A 73 -19.83 -16.37 1.95
N ASP A 74 -19.48 -15.09 2.06
CA ASP A 74 -18.66 -14.63 3.18
C ASP A 74 -19.47 -14.44 4.49
N VAL A 75 -20.80 -14.60 4.48
CA VAL A 75 -21.65 -14.41 5.67
C VAL A 75 -21.27 -15.37 6.80
N ALA A 76 -21.00 -14.81 7.97
CA ALA A 76 -20.59 -15.57 9.13
C ALA A 76 -21.80 -16.23 9.82
N THR A 77 -21.75 -17.56 9.90
CA THR A 77 -22.74 -18.36 10.61
C THR A 77 -22.06 -19.46 11.42
N ILE A 78 -22.69 -19.91 12.51
CA ILE A 78 -22.18 -21.02 13.32
C ILE A 78 -22.45 -22.39 12.66
N ASP A 79 -23.38 -22.46 11.71
CA ASP A 79 -23.84 -23.68 11.03
C ASP A 79 -23.67 -23.57 9.51
N ALA A 80 -22.53 -23.06 9.04
CA ALA A 80 -22.26 -23.00 7.61
C ALA A 80 -22.40 -24.41 7.01
N LEU A 81 -23.48 -24.66 6.28
CA LEU A 81 -23.61 -25.86 5.47
C LEU A 81 -22.47 -25.80 4.44
N PRO A 82 -21.56 -26.78 4.42
CA PRO A 82 -20.50 -26.76 3.43
C PRO A 82 -21.14 -26.83 2.05
N VAL A 83 -20.83 -25.86 1.17
CA VAL A 83 -21.02 -26.08 -0.27
C VAL A 83 -20.13 -27.28 -0.60
N MET A 84 -20.75 -28.46 -0.71
CA MET A 84 -20.05 -29.72 -0.94
C MET A 84 -19.62 -29.77 -2.40
N VAL A 85 -18.53 -29.07 -2.69
CA VAL A 85 -17.89 -29.12 -3.99
C VAL A 85 -17.17 -30.47 -4.12
N LYS A 86 -17.59 -31.26 -5.10
CA LYS A 86 -17.00 -32.57 -5.41
C LYS A 86 -15.47 -32.40 -5.60
N GLY A 87 -14.66 -33.03 -4.75
CA GLY A 87 -13.20 -32.93 -4.79
C GLY A 87 -12.57 -31.83 -3.93
N ALA A 88 -13.30 -31.22 -2.99
CA ALA A 88 -12.79 -30.17 -2.10
C ALA A 88 -11.52 -30.56 -1.30
N GLY A 89 -11.25 -31.85 -1.08
CA GLY A 89 -10.11 -32.30 -0.28
C GLY A 89 -10.25 -31.86 1.19
N ASP A 90 -9.14 -31.85 1.93
CA ASP A 90 -9.11 -31.52 3.37
C ASP A 90 -9.40 -30.03 3.68
N TYR A 91 -9.34 -29.15 2.68
CA TYR A 91 -9.42 -27.69 2.85
C TYR A 91 -10.73 -27.12 2.32
N SER A 92 -11.53 -26.53 3.20
CA SER A 92 -12.84 -25.94 2.88
C SER A 92 -13.02 -24.59 3.59
N PHE A 93 -13.36 -23.56 2.81
CA PHE A 93 -13.65 -22.23 3.36
C PHE A 93 -14.85 -22.29 4.33
N ALA A 94 -15.91 -23.02 3.98
CA ALA A 94 -17.07 -23.23 4.85
C ALA A 94 -16.69 -23.86 6.20
N ARG A 95 -15.83 -24.90 6.19
CA ARG A 95 -15.33 -25.52 7.41
C ARG A 95 -14.53 -24.53 8.27
N SER A 96 -13.70 -23.72 7.63
CA SER A 96 -12.84 -22.74 8.30
C SER A 96 -13.69 -21.66 8.98
N LYS A 97 -14.70 -21.12 8.29
CA LYS A 97 -15.68 -20.19 8.88
C LYS A 97 -16.39 -20.77 10.11
N GLN A 98 -16.78 -22.05 10.05
CA GLN A 98 -17.44 -22.73 11.17
C GLN A 98 -16.49 -22.88 12.37
N LEU A 99 -15.25 -23.33 12.14
CA LEU A 99 -14.24 -23.47 13.21
C LEU A 99 -13.89 -22.12 13.82
N LEU A 100 -13.75 -21.09 12.99
CA LEU A 100 -13.49 -19.74 13.47
C LEU A 100 -14.64 -19.23 14.37
N ALA A 101 -15.90 -19.43 13.95
CA ALA A 101 -17.06 -18.98 14.72
C ALA A 101 -17.25 -19.74 16.05
N ARG A 102 -17.00 -21.06 16.06
CA ARG A 102 -17.32 -21.92 17.20
C ARG A 102 -16.16 -22.13 18.19
N SER A 103 -14.92 -21.95 17.75
CA SER A 103 -13.76 -22.39 18.53
C SER A 103 -12.67 -21.33 18.60
N VAL A 104 -12.47 -20.54 17.54
CA VAL A 104 -11.45 -19.49 17.57
C VAL A 104 -11.97 -18.22 18.24
N TYR A 105 -13.13 -17.71 17.82
CA TYR A 105 -13.72 -16.46 18.28
C TYR A 105 -14.82 -16.63 19.34
N GLU A 106 -14.95 -17.82 19.93
CA GLU A 106 -16.01 -18.18 20.89
C GLU A 106 -16.19 -17.21 22.08
N ASP A 107 -15.12 -16.54 22.49
CA ASP A 107 -15.05 -15.63 23.63
C ASP A 107 -14.42 -14.27 23.27
N TYR A 108 -14.29 -13.98 21.97
CA TYR A 108 -13.74 -12.73 21.47
C TYR A 108 -14.65 -12.18 20.36
N HIS A 109 -15.81 -11.66 20.75
CA HIS A 109 -16.82 -11.19 19.80
C HIS A 109 -16.61 -9.75 19.38
N LYS A 110 -15.50 -9.44 18.67
CA LYS A 110 -15.21 -8.11 18.13
C LYS A 110 -14.97 -8.14 16.63
N ALA A 111 -15.65 -7.26 15.90
CA ALA A 111 -15.41 -7.04 14.48
C ALA A 111 -14.03 -6.39 14.26
N PHE A 112 -13.27 -6.93 13.33
CA PHE A 112 -11.87 -6.64 13.11
C PHE A 112 -11.60 -5.16 12.87
N TYR A 113 -12.18 -4.57 11.83
CA TYR A 113 -11.89 -3.17 11.49
C TYR A 113 -12.51 -2.15 12.44
N SER A 114 -13.62 -2.49 13.09
CA SER A 114 -14.45 -1.50 13.78
C SER A 114 -14.49 -1.64 15.29
N ASP A 115 -13.93 -2.71 15.86
CA ASP A 115 -14.00 -3.05 17.28
C ASP A 115 -15.41 -3.14 17.88
N CYS A 116 -16.44 -3.11 17.03
CA CYS A 116 -17.82 -3.33 17.41
C CYS A 116 -17.97 -4.73 17.97
N ASP A 117 -18.62 -4.83 19.12
CA ASP A 117 -19.02 -6.12 19.63
C ASP A 117 -20.05 -6.74 18.66
N TYR A 118 -20.08 -8.06 18.58
CA TYR A 118 -21.16 -8.78 17.90
C TYR A 118 -21.74 -9.84 18.83
N ILE A 119 -22.96 -10.26 18.53
CA ILE A 119 -23.61 -11.35 19.23
C ILE A 119 -23.90 -12.48 18.26
N ILE A 120 -24.02 -13.69 18.78
CA ILE A 120 -24.56 -14.81 18.05
C ILE A 120 -26.05 -14.86 18.38
N ASP A 121 -26.89 -14.58 17.39
CA ASP A 121 -28.33 -14.72 17.48
C ASP A 121 -28.77 -15.84 16.55
N GLU A 122 -29.42 -16.85 17.12
CA GLU A 122 -29.65 -18.16 16.52
C GLU A 122 -28.36 -18.76 15.94
N LYS A 123 -28.10 -18.51 14.65
CA LYS A 123 -26.95 -19.02 13.90
C LYS A 123 -26.12 -17.93 13.25
N LYS A 124 -26.54 -16.67 13.36
CA LYS A 124 -25.94 -15.54 12.65
C LYS A 124 -25.12 -14.69 13.61
N LEU A 125 -24.01 -14.17 13.12
CA LEU A 125 -23.20 -13.21 13.86
C LEU A 125 -23.68 -11.80 13.49
N ILE A 126 -24.24 -11.09 14.48
CA ILE A 126 -24.89 -9.79 14.30
C ILE A 126 -24.08 -8.71 15.02
N PRO A 127 -23.56 -7.68 14.32
CA PRO A 127 -22.83 -6.58 14.93
C PRO A 127 -23.74 -5.69 15.79
N VAL A 128 -23.23 -5.25 16.93
CA VAL A 128 -23.89 -4.31 17.84
C VAL A 128 -23.31 -2.92 17.61
N HIS A 129 -23.79 -2.20 16.59
CA HIS A 129 -23.23 -0.92 16.12
C HIS A 129 -23.03 0.14 17.21
N LYS A 130 -23.88 0.16 18.25
CA LYS A 130 -23.80 1.13 19.35
C LYS A 130 -22.53 0.99 20.20
N THR A 131 -21.87 -0.17 20.19
CA THR A 131 -20.66 -0.42 21.01
C THR A 131 -19.41 0.30 20.50
N CYS A 132 -19.45 0.77 19.26
CA CYS A 132 -18.31 1.35 18.52
C CYS A 132 -18.69 2.61 17.73
N GLY A 133 -19.93 3.10 17.87
CA GLY A 133 -20.42 4.26 17.12
C GLY A 133 -20.51 4.04 15.60
N TYR A 134 -20.70 2.80 15.13
CA TYR A 134 -20.81 2.50 13.70
C TYR A 134 -22.08 3.06 13.08
N HIS A 135 -21.94 3.66 11.90
CA HIS A 135 -23.04 4.07 11.05
C HIS A 135 -22.85 3.53 9.64
N TYR A 136 -23.90 2.94 9.06
CA TYR A 136 -23.81 2.41 7.70
C TYR A 136 -23.71 3.55 6.68
N ARG A 137 -22.93 3.34 5.63
CA ARG A 137 -22.71 4.35 4.58
C ARG A 137 -23.81 4.31 3.51
N LYS A 138 -24.14 3.10 3.03
CA LYS A 138 -25.06 2.86 1.91
C LYS A 138 -25.84 1.55 2.06
N ASN A 139 -25.19 0.44 2.41
CA ASN A 139 -25.76 -0.90 2.42
C ASN A 139 -26.15 -1.34 3.84
N LYS A 140 -27.37 -0.96 4.25
CA LYS A 140 -27.92 -1.30 5.56
C LYS A 140 -28.01 -2.81 5.81
N ASN A 141 -28.37 -3.61 4.79
CA ASN A 141 -28.54 -5.05 4.97
C ASN A 141 -27.20 -5.73 5.24
N ARG A 142 -26.16 -5.36 4.49
CA ARG A 142 -24.81 -5.86 4.70
C ARG A 142 -24.16 -5.33 5.99
N ALA A 143 -24.54 -4.13 6.42
CA ALA A 143 -24.11 -3.58 7.71
C ALA A 143 -24.65 -4.35 8.93
N ASN A 144 -25.76 -5.08 8.80
CA ASN A 144 -26.41 -5.81 9.90
C ASN A 144 -25.93 -7.27 10.05
N ARG A 145 -24.82 -7.65 9.43
CA ARG A 145 -24.25 -8.99 9.53
C ARG A 145 -22.72 -8.94 9.59
N ILE A 146 -22.13 -9.92 10.25
CA ILE A 146 -20.70 -10.19 10.17
C ILE A 146 -20.43 -11.05 8.93
N GLU A 147 -19.34 -10.74 8.25
CA GLU A 147 -18.77 -11.52 7.17
C GLU A 147 -17.31 -11.89 7.51
N TRP A 148 -16.84 -13.02 7.02
CA TRP A 148 -15.45 -13.43 7.16
C TRP A 148 -14.61 -12.72 6.09
N GLU A 149 -13.82 -11.75 6.52
CA GLU A 149 -12.89 -10.98 5.70
C GLU A 149 -11.60 -11.77 5.47
N HIS A 150 -11.14 -11.78 4.22
CA HIS A 150 -9.80 -12.22 3.85
C HIS A 150 -8.84 -11.03 3.93
N ILE A 151 -8.01 -10.95 4.98
CA ILE A 151 -7.03 -9.85 5.15
C ILE A 151 -6.18 -9.69 3.88
N VAL A 152 -5.62 -10.78 3.36
CA VAL A 152 -5.10 -10.86 1.99
C VAL A 152 -6.26 -11.29 1.10
N PRO A 153 -6.83 -10.42 0.23
CA PRO A 153 -8.04 -10.74 -0.53
C PRO A 153 -7.87 -12.00 -1.38
N ALA A 154 -8.95 -12.78 -1.55
CA ALA A 154 -8.96 -13.93 -2.45
C ALA A 154 -8.52 -13.60 -3.88
N TRP A 155 -8.86 -12.40 -4.33
CA TRP A 155 -8.38 -11.85 -5.59
C TRP A 155 -6.85 -11.79 -5.65
N HIS A 156 -6.17 -11.34 -4.59
CA HIS A 156 -4.71 -11.15 -4.59
C HIS A 156 -3.97 -12.46 -4.84
N PHE A 157 -4.43 -13.57 -4.25
CA PHE A 157 -3.82 -14.90 -4.43
C PHE A 157 -4.48 -15.76 -5.52
N GLY A 158 -5.57 -15.30 -6.13
CA GLY A 158 -6.36 -16.07 -7.10
C GLY A 158 -6.34 -15.53 -8.53
N HIS A 159 -6.32 -14.21 -8.72
CA HIS A 159 -6.64 -13.59 -10.01
C HIS A 159 -5.72 -14.00 -11.17
N GLN A 160 -4.46 -14.35 -10.90
CA GLN A 160 -3.52 -14.77 -11.94
C GLN A 160 -3.66 -16.25 -12.32
N LEU A 161 -4.46 -17.02 -11.59
CA LEU A 161 -4.65 -18.44 -11.84
C LEU A 161 -5.58 -18.66 -13.04
N GLN A 162 -5.28 -19.69 -13.83
CA GLN A 162 -6.13 -20.06 -14.98
C GLN A 162 -7.58 -20.37 -14.58
N CYS A 163 -7.80 -20.94 -13.39
CA CYS A 163 -9.15 -21.20 -12.88
C CYS A 163 -9.95 -19.90 -12.71
N TRP A 164 -9.29 -18.82 -12.28
CA TRP A 164 -9.95 -17.54 -12.04
C TRP A 164 -10.32 -16.89 -13.36
N GLN A 165 -9.42 -16.95 -14.35
CA GLN A 165 -9.66 -16.44 -15.69
C GLN A 165 -10.79 -17.18 -16.42
N LYS A 166 -11.02 -18.46 -16.09
CA LYS A 166 -12.06 -19.30 -16.73
C LYS A 166 -13.45 -19.17 -16.11
N GLY A 167 -13.55 -18.68 -14.87
CA GLY A 167 -14.84 -18.61 -14.18
C GLY A 167 -14.76 -18.19 -12.72
N GLY A 168 -13.85 -17.26 -12.42
CA GLY A 168 -13.74 -16.57 -11.14
C GLY A 168 -13.37 -17.45 -9.95
N ARG A 169 -13.67 -16.91 -8.76
CA ARG A 169 -13.40 -17.53 -7.45
C ARG A 169 -14.04 -18.92 -7.36
N MET A 170 -15.28 -19.08 -7.85
CA MET A 170 -15.98 -20.36 -7.84
C MET A 170 -15.26 -21.46 -8.63
N THR A 171 -14.77 -21.14 -9.83
CA THR A 171 -14.03 -22.13 -10.63
C THR A 171 -12.73 -22.53 -9.94
N CYS A 172 -12.05 -21.60 -9.26
CA CYS A 172 -10.87 -21.93 -8.46
C CYS A 172 -11.18 -22.83 -7.26
N ARG A 173 -12.31 -22.61 -6.57
CA ARG A 173 -12.79 -23.52 -5.52
C ARG A 173 -12.97 -24.94 -6.05
N GLN A 174 -13.52 -25.10 -7.25
CA GLN A 174 -13.75 -26.42 -7.85
C GLN A 174 -12.45 -27.10 -8.32
N THR A 175 -11.56 -26.34 -8.94
CA THR A 175 -10.50 -26.94 -9.77
C THR A 175 -9.09 -26.79 -9.23
N ASN A 176 -8.85 -25.92 -8.23
CA ASN A 176 -7.50 -25.59 -7.76
C ASN A 176 -7.32 -25.84 -6.26
N THR A 177 -6.61 -26.90 -5.91
CA THR A 177 -6.32 -27.28 -4.52
C THR A 177 -5.50 -26.23 -3.77
N LYS A 178 -4.49 -25.62 -4.41
CA LYS A 178 -3.67 -24.57 -3.77
C LYS A 178 -4.50 -23.33 -3.46
N PHE A 179 -5.41 -22.96 -4.36
CA PHE A 179 -6.37 -21.88 -4.11
C PHE A 179 -7.27 -22.20 -2.91
N ARG A 180 -7.85 -23.41 -2.84
CA ARG A 180 -8.67 -23.84 -1.70
C ARG A 180 -7.90 -23.78 -0.38
N GLN A 181 -6.62 -24.17 -0.38
CA GLN A 181 -5.75 -24.07 0.79
C GLN A 181 -5.57 -22.61 1.24
N MET A 182 -5.28 -21.69 0.31
CA MET A 182 -5.10 -20.27 0.62
C MET A 182 -6.40 -19.61 1.10
N GLU A 183 -7.52 -19.96 0.48
CA GLU A 183 -8.84 -19.44 0.83
C GLU A 183 -9.33 -19.93 2.20
N ALA A 184 -9.04 -21.19 2.53
CA ALA A 184 -9.43 -21.81 3.79
C ALA A 184 -8.45 -21.51 4.94
N ASP A 185 -7.34 -20.81 4.70
CA ASP A 185 -6.36 -20.53 5.76
C ASP A 185 -6.96 -19.58 6.81
N MET A 186 -7.22 -20.12 8.00
CA MET A 186 -7.82 -19.41 9.13
C MET A 186 -6.93 -18.27 9.61
N HIS A 187 -5.60 -18.29 9.40
CA HIS A 187 -4.74 -17.16 9.75
C HIS A 187 -5.08 -15.90 8.95
N ASN A 188 -5.70 -16.06 7.77
CA ASN A 188 -6.09 -14.97 6.89
C ASN A 188 -7.56 -14.49 7.07
N LEU A 189 -8.31 -15.10 8.00
CA LEU A 189 -9.75 -14.88 8.14
C LEU A 189 -10.15 -14.20 9.44
N VAL A 190 -10.83 -13.05 9.34
CA VAL A 190 -11.26 -12.26 10.50
C VAL A 190 -12.73 -11.81 10.37
N PRO A 191 -13.48 -11.68 11.47
CA PRO A 191 -14.87 -11.22 11.40
C PRO A 191 -14.90 -9.72 11.10
N ALA A 192 -15.64 -9.28 10.09
CA ALA A 192 -15.81 -7.85 9.76
C ALA A 192 -17.30 -7.51 9.56
N ILE A 193 -17.69 -6.26 9.79
CA ILE A 193 -19.02 -5.79 9.38
C ILE A 193 -19.10 -5.91 7.87
N GLY A 194 -20.16 -6.55 7.36
CA GLY A 194 -20.24 -6.90 5.96
C GLY A 194 -20.15 -5.69 5.01
N GLU A 195 -20.74 -4.55 5.35
CA GLU A 195 -20.59 -3.33 4.52
C GLU A 195 -19.12 -2.87 4.41
N ILE A 196 -18.37 -2.90 5.52
CA ILE A 196 -16.93 -2.57 5.51
C ILE A 196 -16.17 -3.58 4.67
N ASN A 197 -16.44 -4.88 4.84
CA ASN A 197 -15.85 -5.95 4.02
C ASN A 197 -16.08 -5.70 2.52
N GLY A 198 -17.33 -5.34 2.17
CA GLY A 198 -17.71 -5.00 0.81
C GLY A 198 -17.03 -3.79 0.22
N ASP A 199 -17.02 -2.68 0.96
CA ASP A 199 -16.40 -1.45 0.52
C ASP A 199 -14.87 -1.58 0.44
N ARG A 200 -14.26 -2.37 1.34
CA ARG A 200 -12.82 -2.73 1.29
C ARG A 200 -12.51 -3.51 0.03
N SER A 201 -13.37 -4.43 -0.39
CA SER A 201 -13.22 -5.17 -1.64
C SER A 201 -11.84 -5.86 -1.72
N ASN A 202 -11.14 -5.74 -2.84
CA ASN A 202 -9.75 -6.19 -3.01
C ASN A 202 -8.73 -5.04 -2.90
N TYR A 203 -9.09 -3.94 -2.22
CA TYR A 203 -8.23 -2.76 -2.13
C TYR A 203 -6.98 -3.04 -1.31
N LYS A 204 -5.86 -2.51 -1.77
CA LYS A 204 -4.59 -2.64 -1.05
C LYS A 204 -4.64 -1.79 0.22
N TYR A 205 -4.02 -2.27 1.28
CA TYR A 205 -3.82 -1.44 2.46
C TYR A 205 -2.78 -0.35 2.20
N GLY A 206 -2.99 0.82 2.80
CA GLY A 206 -1.98 1.87 2.88
C GLY A 206 -2.57 3.15 3.44
N MET A 207 -1.69 4.09 3.78
CA MET A 207 -2.10 5.38 4.34
C MET A 207 -2.94 6.19 3.35
N ILE A 208 -4.00 6.81 3.85
CA ILE A 208 -4.91 7.68 3.12
C ILE A 208 -5.03 9.03 3.85
N GLU A 209 -4.76 10.12 3.13
CA GLU A 209 -4.71 11.44 3.73
C GLU A 209 -6.06 12.17 3.63
N GLY A 210 -6.63 12.55 4.79
CA GLY A 210 -7.68 13.58 4.88
C GLY A 210 -9.10 13.09 4.63
N GLU A 211 -9.48 11.98 5.26
CA GLU A 211 -10.67 11.23 4.88
C GLU A 211 -11.91 11.54 5.72
N ALA A 212 -13.08 11.41 5.08
CA ALA A 212 -14.36 11.50 5.75
C ALA A 212 -14.61 10.21 6.54
N ARG A 213 -15.06 10.34 7.79
CA ARG A 213 -15.52 9.21 8.60
C ARG A 213 -16.83 8.65 8.02
N LEU A 214 -16.72 7.80 7.00
CA LEU A 214 -17.86 7.24 6.27
C LEU A 214 -18.69 6.28 7.14
N TYR A 215 -18.09 5.73 8.20
CA TYR A 215 -18.67 4.66 9.02
C TYR A 215 -18.96 5.09 10.47
N GLY A 216 -19.12 6.39 10.73
CA GLY A 216 -19.38 6.92 12.08
C GLY A 216 -18.10 7.15 12.88
N GLU A 217 -18.02 6.63 14.10
CA GLU A 217 -16.83 6.77 14.98
C GLU A 217 -15.74 5.74 14.67
N VAL A 218 -16.04 4.78 13.80
CA VAL A 218 -15.13 3.71 13.38
C VAL A 218 -13.95 4.27 12.58
N ASP A 219 -12.75 3.88 12.99
CA ASP A 219 -11.47 4.30 12.41
C ASP A 219 -11.06 3.37 11.25
N ILE A 220 -11.83 3.45 10.16
CA ILE A 220 -11.45 2.85 8.88
C ILE A 220 -11.83 3.77 7.71
N GLU A 221 -10.89 3.89 6.79
CA GLU A 221 -10.91 4.76 5.63
C GLU A 221 -10.90 3.94 4.35
N ILE A 222 -11.82 4.24 3.42
CA ILE A 222 -11.91 3.58 2.13
C ILE A 222 -11.90 4.62 1.02
N HIS A 223 -10.78 4.69 0.30
CA HIS A 223 -10.62 5.59 -0.83
C HIS A 223 -10.92 4.87 -2.14
N PHE A 224 -12.21 4.77 -2.49
CA PHE A 224 -12.72 4.06 -3.67
C PHE A 224 -11.98 4.40 -4.97
N LYS A 225 -11.67 5.67 -5.21
CA LYS A 225 -10.99 6.13 -6.44
C LYS A 225 -9.53 5.68 -6.54
N GLU A 226 -8.85 5.50 -5.41
CA GLU A 226 -7.46 5.03 -5.37
C GLU A 226 -7.36 3.54 -5.02
N ARG A 227 -8.51 2.89 -4.78
CA ARG A 227 -8.61 1.48 -4.41
C ARG A 227 -7.70 1.13 -3.24
N ARG A 228 -7.77 1.94 -2.19
CA ARG A 228 -6.98 1.82 -0.97
C ARG A 228 -7.89 1.79 0.25
N ALA A 229 -7.49 0.99 1.24
CA ALA A 229 -8.09 0.97 2.56
C ALA A 229 -7.02 1.31 3.61
N GLU A 230 -7.35 2.19 4.55
CA GLU A 230 -6.54 2.44 5.73
C GLU A 230 -7.35 1.99 6.96
N PRO A 231 -6.92 0.94 7.67
CA PRO A 231 -7.52 0.51 8.92
C PRO A 231 -6.97 1.35 10.08
N GLN A 232 -7.61 1.28 11.24
CA GLN A 232 -7.08 1.85 12.48
C GLN A 232 -5.69 1.31 12.83
N GLU A 233 -4.91 2.14 13.52
CA GLU A 233 -3.50 1.86 13.84
C GLU A 233 -3.32 0.55 14.63
N SER A 234 -4.28 0.20 15.48
CA SER A 234 -4.27 -1.03 16.30
C SER A 234 -4.44 -2.33 15.49
N ARG A 235 -4.63 -2.24 14.16
CA ARG A 235 -4.74 -3.38 13.24
C ARG A 235 -3.55 -3.51 12.30
N TYR A 236 -2.66 -2.53 12.27
CA TYR A 236 -1.51 -2.51 11.36
C TYR A 236 -0.66 -3.77 11.51
N GLY A 237 -0.38 -4.18 12.74
CA GLY A 237 0.47 -5.32 13.06
C GLY A 237 -0.15 -6.64 12.62
N GLU A 238 -1.41 -6.89 12.97
CA GLU A 238 -2.12 -8.13 12.62
C GLU A 238 -2.27 -8.29 11.09
N ILE A 239 -2.54 -7.17 10.39
CA ILE A 239 -2.57 -7.15 8.92
C ILE A 239 -1.19 -7.45 8.34
N ALA A 240 -0.15 -6.79 8.85
CA ALA A 240 1.22 -6.99 8.40
C ALA A 240 1.67 -8.45 8.55
N ARG A 241 1.50 -9.01 9.74
CA ARG A 241 1.89 -10.40 10.04
C ARG A 241 1.11 -11.40 9.22
N THR A 242 -0.17 -11.14 8.94
CA THR A 242 -0.98 -12.00 8.06
C THR A 242 -0.50 -11.94 6.61
N TYR A 243 -0.19 -10.75 6.06
CA TYR A 243 0.38 -10.65 4.71
C TYR A 243 1.74 -11.34 4.59
N LEU A 244 2.64 -11.13 5.54
CA LEU A 244 3.97 -11.73 5.54
C LEU A 244 3.90 -13.26 5.66
N TYR A 245 3.01 -13.77 6.51
CA TYR A 245 2.70 -15.19 6.59
C TYR A 245 2.20 -15.77 5.27
N MET A 246 1.17 -15.16 4.67
CA MET A 246 0.60 -15.63 3.41
C MET A 246 1.62 -15.57 2.27
N ARG A 247 2.49 -14.56 2.26
CA ARG A 247 3.63 -14.43 1.33
C ARG A 247 4.55 -15.64 1.43
N ASP A 248 5.07 -15.91 2.62
CA ASP A 248 6.11 -16.93 2.80
C ASP A 248 5.55 -18.34 2.66
N ARG A 249 4.35 -18.58 3.19
CA ARG A 249 3.70 -19.88 3.14
C ARG A 249 3.31 -20.31 1.73
N TYR A 250 2.78 -19.36 0.94
CA TYR A 250 2.19 -19.68 -0.37
C TYR A 250 2.99 -19.16 -1.56
N GLY A 251 4.06 -18.41 -1.32
CA GLY A 251 4.90 -17.79 -2.36
C GLY A 251 4.20 -16.62 -3.05
N LEU A 252 3.32 -15.90 -2.35
CA LEU A 252 2.61 -14.77 -2.95
C LEU A 252 3.57 -13.62 -3.25
N GLN A 253 3.36 -12.94 -4.36
CA GLN A 253 4.14 -11.76 -4.70
C GLN A 253 3.56 -10.53 -3.98
N ILE A 254 4.41 -9.81 -3.26
CA ILE A 254 4.12 -8.52 -2.63
C ILE A 254 5.09 -7.50 -3.22
N SER A 255 4.60 -6.33 -3.63
CA SER A 255 5.48 -5.29 -4.16
C SER A 255 6.39 -4.73 -3.05
N ALA A 256 7.61 -4.31 -3.41
CA ALA A 256 8.55 -3.75 -2.43
C ALA A 256 7.97 -2.57 -1.62
N THR A 257 7.12 -1.74 -2.23
CA THR A 257 6.40 -0.66 -1.52
C THR A 257 5.45 -1.20 -0.46
N GLN A 258 4.67 -2.23 -0.80
CA GLN A 258 3.73 -2.84 0.14
C GLN A 258 4.47 -3.58 1.24
N GLU A 259 5.55 -4.28 0.91
CA GLU A 259 6.39 -4.99 1.88
C GLU A 259 7.01 -4.02 2.90
N LYS A 260 7.58 -2.89 2.45
CA LYS A 260 8.11 -1.84 3.34
C LYS A 260 7.05 -1.32 4.32
N LEU A 261 5.83 -1.08 3.81
CA LEU A 261 4.69 -0.67 4.64
C LEU A 261 4.35 -1.74 5.68
N LEU A 262 4.22 -3.00 5.28
CA LEU A 262 3.88 -4.10 6.18
C LEU A 262 4.96 -4.32 7.25
N ILE A 263 6.24 -4.21 6.88
CA ILE A 263 7.35 -4.27 7.84
C ILE A 263 7.28 -3.11 8.83
N ALA A 264 6.99 -1.89 8.35
CA ALA A 264 6.81 -0.73 9.22
C ALA A 264 5.64 -0.95 10.20
N TRP A 265 4.51 -1.45 9.70
CA TRP A 265 3.32 -1.77 10.47
C TRP A 265 3.55 -2.88 11.51
N ASN A 266 4.23 -3.97 11.15
CA ASN A 266 4.65 -5.00 12.11
C ASN A 266 5.49 -4.44 13.26
N ASN A 267 6.37 -3.49 12.95
CA ASN A 267 7.27 -2.88 13.92
C ASN A 267 6.58 -1.81 14.78
N LEU A 268 5.56 -1.15 14.25
CA LEU A 268 4.80 -0.09 14.91
C LEU A 268 3.76 -0.66 15.87
N ASP A 269 3.13 -1.78 15.50
CA ASP A 269 2.05 -2.42 16.24
C ASP A 269 2.44 -3.87 16.64
N PRO A 270 3.00 -4.06 17.86
CA PRO A 270 3.42 -5.36 18.35
C PRO A 270 2.26 -6.35 18.55
N VAL A 271 2.60 -7.65 18.58
CA VAL A 271 1.61 -8.71 18.79
C VAL A 271 0.83 -8.54 20.10
N SER A 272 -0.48 -8.49 19.98
CA SER A 272 -1.41 -8.43 21.11
C SER A 272 -1.61 -9.79 21.80
N ALA A 273 -2.17 -9.78 23.01
CA ALA A 273 -2.52 -11.01 23.72
C ALA A 273 -3.60 -11.82 22.96
N TRP A 274 -4.55 -11.12 22.33
CA TRP A 274 -5.57 -11.75 21.51
C TRP A 274 -4.97 -12.45 20.29
N GLU A 275 -4.06 -11.80 19.56
CA GLU A 275 -3.41 -12.41 18.39
C GLU A 275 -2.66 -13.70 18.74
N LYS A 276 -1.97 -13.74 19.89
CA LYS A 276 -1.31 -14.98 20.38
C LYS A 276 -2.32 -16.09 20.62
N LYS A 277 -3.41 -15.78 21.31
CA LYS A 277 -4.48 -16.74 21.63
C LYS A 277 -5.16 -17.25 20.35
N ARG A 278 -5.48 -16.35 19.43
CA ARG A 278 -6.03 -16.66 18.11
C ARG A 278 -5.11 -17.60 17.33
N ASN A 279 -3.82 -17.26 17.24
CA ASN A 279 -2.82 -18.04 16.53
C ASN A 279 -2.66 -19.45 17.12
N GLN A 280 -2.65 -19.58 18.46
CA GLN A 280 -2.62 -20.87 19.13
C GLN A 280 -3.87 -21.72 18.84
N ARG A 281 -5.06 -21.14 18.96
CA ARG A 281 -6.32 -21.84 18.65
C ARG A 281 -6.37 -22.29 17.19
N ILE A 282 -5.90 -21.46 16.26
CA ILE A 282 -5.80 -21.84 14.85
C ILE A 282 -4.80 -22.98 14.66
N LYS A 283 -3.63 -22.93 15.30
CA LYS A 283 -2.64 -24.03 15.24
C LYS A 283 -3.20 -25.36 15.71
N GLU A 284 -3.98 -25.37 16.79
CA GLU A 284 -4.61 -26.58 17.33
C GLU A 284 -5.64 -27.18 16.34
N LEU A 285 -6.29 -26.35 15.53
CA LEU A 285 -7.36 -26.77 14.60
C LEU A 285 -6.88 -27.01 13.16
N GLN A 286 -5.97 -26.19 12.65
CA GLN A 286 -5.45 -26.21 11.28
C GLN A 286 -4.11 -26.96 11.18
N GLY A 287 -3.37 -27.08 12.28
CA GLY A 287 -2.08 -27.77 12.38
C GLY A 287 -0.85 -26.88 12.14
N ASP A 288 -1.04 -25.65 11.68
CA ASP A 288 0.02 -24.71 11.33
C ASP A 288 -0.10 -23.39 12.10
N GLU A 289 1.01 -22.68 12.18
CA GLU A 289 1.14 -21.50 13.01
C GLU A 289 1.67 -20.32 12.20
N ASN A 290 1.18 -19.12 12.48
CA ASN A 290 1.78 -17.91 11.97
C ASN A 290 3.03 -17.56 12.79
N MET A 291 4.21 -17.91 12.25
CA MET A 291 5.50 -17.66 12.90
C MET A 291 5.79 -16.17 13.15
N TYR A 292 5.16 -15.26 12.39
CA TYR A 292 5.28 -13.81 12.65
C TYR A 292 4.55 -13.37 13.93
N VAL A 293 3.63 -14.19 14.45
CA VAL A 293 2.96 -13.99 15.73
C VAL A 293 3.73 -14.68 16.87
N THR A 294 4.14 -15.94 16.66
CA THR A 294 4.80 -16.76 17.68
C THR A 294 6.22 -16.32 17.99
N GLU A 295 7.00 -16.04 16.95
CA GLU A 295 8.37 -15.54 17.04
C GLU A 295 8.43 -14.05 16.73
N TYR A 296 7.50 -13.28 17.30
CA TYR A 296 7.42 -11.86 17.05
C TYR A 296 8.75 -11.17 17.29
N ARG A 297 9.22 -10.48 16.26
CA ARG A 297 10.38 -9.60 16.29
C ARG A 297 10.15 -8.41 15.39
N ARG A 298 10.86 -7.33 15.69
CA ARG A 298 10.99 -6.24 14.73
C ARG A 298 11.79 -6.75 13.53
N LEU A 299 11.32 -6.41 12.34
CA LEU A 299 11.93 -6.80 11.07
C LEU A 299 12.71 -5.62 10.50
N ASP A 300 13.85 -5.90 9.89
CA ASP A 300 14.64 -4.88 9.21
C ASP A 300 13.94 -4.44 7.93
N GLN A 301 14.04 -3.14 7.62
CA GLN A 301 13.50 -2.63 6.37
C GLN A 301 14.33 -3.17 5.19
N PRO A 302 13.71 -3.59 4.08
CA PRO A 302 14.42 -4.01 2.88
C PRO A 302 15.33 -2.86 2.40
N GLY A 303 16.64 -3.08 2.43
CA GLY A 303 17.68 -2.08 2.14
C GLY A 303 18.37 -1.45 3.36
N THR A 304 18.03 -1.87 4.59
CA THR A 304 18.71 -1.43 5.83
C THR A 304 19.67 -2.47 6.44
N SER A 305 19.86 -3.62 5.79
CA SER A 305 20.98 -4.51 6.11
C SER A 305 22.24 -4.07 5.37
N SER A 306 23.31 -3.93 6.14
CA SER A 306 24.70 -3.70 5.71
C SER A 306 25.07 -4.47 4.44
N ASP A 307 25.62 -3.76 3.45
CA ASP A 307 26.56 -4.21 2.42
C ASP A 307 26.68 -5.73 2.21
N LYS A 308 25.64 -6.40 1.72
CA LYS A 308 25.82 -7.68 1.03
C LYS A 308 25.89 -7.39 -0.46
N PRO A 309 27.07 -7.49 -1.09
CA PRO A 309 27.20 -7.21 -2.51
C PRO A 309 26.33 -8.20 -3.30
N ILE A 310 25.65 -7.69 -4.34
CA ILE A 310 24.94 -8.54 -5.30
C ILE A 310 25.98 -9.40 -6.02
N LEU A 311 26.16 -10.64 -5.55
CA LEU A 311 27.12 -11.57 -6.09
C LEU A 311 26.52 -12.30 -7.29
N PHE A 312 27.30 -12.43 -8.37
CA PHE A 312 26.89 -13.11 -9.59
C PHE A 312 26.53 -14.57 -9.32
N ASP A 313 27.35 -15.25 -8.52
CA ASP A 313 27.25 -16.69 -8.25
C ASP A 313 25.93 -17.04 -7.53
N ASP A 314 25.50 -16.22 -6.56
CA ASP A 314 24.23 -16.44 -5.85
C ASP A 314 23.01 -16.39 -6.79
N ILE A 315 23.03 -15.49 -7.77
CA ILE A 315 21.95 -15.35 -8.75
C ILE A 315 22.04 -16.46 -9.80
N TRP A 316 23.25 -16.79 -10.22
CA TRP A 316 23.52 -17.87 -11.16
C TRP A 316 23.02 -19.21 -10.62
N ASP A 317 23.35 -19.54 -9.38
CA ASP A 317 22.95 -20.81 -8.75
C ASP A 317 21.44 -20.89 -8.56
N ALA A 318 20.80 -19.80 -8.12
CA ALA A 318 19.35 -19.73 -7.96
C ALA A 318 18.61 -19.93 -9.30
N LEU A 319 19.03 -19.22 -10.35
CA LEU A 319 18.44 -19.36 -11.68
C LEU A 319 18.76 -20.73 -12.30
N SER A 320 19.94 -21.29 -12.03
CA SER A 320 20.30 -22.61 -12.52
C SER A 320 19.41 -23.69 -11.91
N ALA A 321 19.06 -23.56 -10.63
CA ALA A 321 18.15 -24.47 -9.95
C ALA A 321 16.71 -24.30 -10.42
N GLU A 322 16.24 -23.06 -10.53
CA GLU A 322 14.85 -22.74 -10.92
C GLU A 322 14.52 -23.15 -12.35
N TYR A 323 15.48 -22.96 -13.28
CA TYR A 323 15.28 -23.23 -14.71
C TYR A 323 15.93 -24.55 -15.17
N ALA A 324 16.34 -25.42 -14.25
CA ALA A 324 17.01 -26.69 -14.58
C ALA A 324 16.23 -27.52 -15.62
N ASP A 325 14.93 -27.71 -15.39
CA ASP A 325 14.05 -28.49 -16.29
C ASP A 325 13.86 -27.82 -17.65
N ALA A 326 13.76 -26.49 -17.67
CA ALA A 326 13.59 -25.72 -18.91
C ALA A 326 14.89 -25.68 -19.74
N LEU A 327 16.04 -25.70 -19.06
CA LEU A 327 17.37 -25.70 -19.69
C LEU A 327 17.80 -27.10 -20.16
N ALA A 328 17.20 -28.18 -19.61
CA ALA A 328 17.50 -29.56 -19.99
C ALA A 328 17.23 -29.86 -21.48
N GLY A 329 16.37 -29.07 -22.13
CA GLY A 329 16.09 -29.17 -23.58
C GLY A 329 17.15 -28.55 -24.50
N TYR A 330 18.19 -27.92 -23.95
CA TYR A 330 19.25 -27.24 -24.70
C TYR A 330 20.61 -27.91 -24.49
N SER A 331 21.52 -27.76 -25.45
CA SER A 331 22.90 -28.19 -25.24
C SER A 331 23.57 -27.35 -24.15
N ALA A 332 24.48 -27.94 -23.38
CA ALA A 332 25.20 -27.26 -22.30
C ALA A 332 25.73 -25.84 -22.65
N PRO A 333 26.36 -25.59 -23.81
CA PRO A 333 26.81 -24.24 -24.16
C PRO A 333 25.65 -23.26 -24.41
N ILE A 334 24.52 -23.72 -24.95
CA ILE A 334 23.35 -22.86 -25.20
C ILE A 334 22.64 -22.54 -23.87
N ALA A 335 22.47 -23.54 -23.00
CA ALA A 335 21.91 -23.36 -21.67
C ALA A 335 22.73 -22.36 -20.84
N GLY A 336 24.06 -22.45 -20.90
CA GLY A 336 24.96 -21.51 -20.23
C GLY A 336 24.82 -20.07 -20.72
N VAL A 337 24.63 -19.83 -22.01
CA VAL A 337 24.42 -18.48 -22.57
C VAL A 337 23.08 -17.89 -22.14
N ILE A 338 22.02 -18.71 -22.11
CA ILE A 338 20.69 -18.28 -21.64
C ILE A 338 20.75 -17.89 -20.16
N LEU A 339 21.34 -18.76 -19.33
CA LEU A 339 21.48 -18.54 -17.90
C LEU A 339 22.33 -17.29 -17.59
N LEU A 340 23.40 -17.07 -18.35
CA LEU A 340 24.23 -15.85 -18.27
C LEU A 340 23.43 -14.60 -18.60
N GLY A 341 22.63 -14.62 -19.66
CA GLY A 341 21.74 -13.52 -20.03
C GLY A 341 20.75 -13.19 -18.92
N MET A 342 20.10 -14.21 -18.35
CA MET A 342 19.15 -14.05 -17.25
C MET A 342 19.82 -13.48 -15.99
N THR A 343 20.98 -14.02 -15.63
CA THR A 343 21.77 -13.56 -14.48
C THR A 343 22.15 -12.09 -14.61
N LEU A 344 22.65 -11.68 -15.79
CA LEU A 344 23.03 -10.29 -16.05
C LEU A 344 21.82 -9.33 -16.03
N VAL A 345 20.65 -9.76 -16.52
CA VAL A 345 19.41 -8.96 -16.48
C VAL A 345 18.92 -8.76 -15.05
N VAL A 346 18.92 -9.82 -14.23
CA VAL A 346 18.54 -9.75 -12.81
C VAL A 346 19.51 -8.85 -12.04
N MET A 347 20.82 -8.98 -12.28
CA MET A 347 21.82 -8.09 -11.68
C MET A 347 21.63 -6.63 -12.10
N TYR A 348 21.36 -6.36 -13.38
CA TYR A 348 21.11 -5.02 -13.89
C TYR A 348 19.87 -4.39 -13.22
N ARG A 349 18.79 -5.16 -13.08
CA ARG A 349 17.56 -4.70 -12.42
C ARG A 349 17.75 -4.42 -10.95
N ARG A 350 18.35 -5.35 -10.20
CA ARG A 350 18.63 -5.14 -8.77
C ARG A 350 19.53 -3.93 -8.55
N ARG A 351 20.50 -3.65 -9.44
CA ARG A 351 21.31 -2.42 -9.41
C ARG A 351 20.50 -1.16 -9.72
N GLN A 352 19.52 -1.22 -10.63
CA GLN A 352 18.64 -0.08 -10.92
C GLN A 352 17.70 0.20 -9.74
N GLU A 353 17.14 -0.84 -9.13
CA GLU A 353 16.29 -0.74 -7.93
C GLU A 353 17.08 -0.21 -6.73
N GLN A 354 18.32 -0.66 -6.53
CA GLN A 354 19.24 -0.09 -5.55
C GLN A 354 19.53 1.39 -5.82
N ARG A 355 19.81 1.80 -7.07
CA ARG A 355 20.01 3.23 -7.39
C ARG A 355 18.78 4.08 -7.13
N LEU A 356 17.58 3.58 -7.44
CA LEU A 356 16.33 4.27 -7.12
C LEU A 356 16.14 4.38 -5.60
N HIS A 357 16.41 3.28 -4.88
CA HIS A 357 16.35 3.23 -3.42
C HIS A 357 17.38 4.15 -2.76
N ASP A 358 18.62 4.17 -3.22
CA ASP A 358 19.70 5.05 -2.75
C ASP A 358 19.36 6.51 -3.04
N THR A 359 18.74 6.80 -4.18
CA THR A 359 18.27 8.16 -4.51
C THR A 359 17.12 8.59 -3.58
N GLU A 360 16.22 7.67 -3.22
CA GLU A 360 15.07 7.92 -2.35
C GLU A 360 15.45 7.98 -0.85
N VAL A 361 16.42 7.17 -0.40
CA VAL A 361 16.99 7.18 0.96
C VAL A 361 17.87 8.41 1.19
N LYS A 362 18.63 8.83 0.17
CA LYS A 362 19.46 10.07 0.19
C LYS A 362 18.63 11.36 0.20
N LEU A 363 17.31 11.26 0.03
CA LEU A 363 16.35 12.35 0.20
C LEU A 363 15.76 12.42 1.61
N MET A 364 15.91 11.39 2.46
CA MET A 364 15.14 11.22 3.70
C MET A 364 15.93 11.37 5.02
N THR A 365 17.26 11.56 5.01
CA THR A 365 18.10 11.43 6.23
C THR A 365 19.10 12.58 6.50
N GLY A 366 18.70 13.85 6.35
CA GLY A 366 19.50 15.00 6.85
C GLY A 366 18.77 16.35 6.78
N TYR A 367 18.94 17.19 7.80
CA TYR A 367 18.42 18.56 7.83
C TYR A 367 19.26 19.50 6.95
N CYS A 368 18.67 20.58 6.43
CA CYS A 368 19.36 21.54 5.58
C CYS A 368 19.24 22.98 6.08
N LEU A 369 20.19 23.82 5.67
CA LEU A 369 20.08 25.28 5.71
C LEU A 369 19.64 25.80 4.35
N ILE A 370 18.79 26.84 4.36
CA ILE A 370 18.38 27.57 3.16
C ILE A 370 19.08 28.92 3.20
N VAL A 371 20.18 29.07 2.45
CA VAL A 371 21.07 30.25 2.51
C VAL A 371 20.74 31.20 1.37
N THR A 372 20.63 32.50 1.65
CA THR A 372 20.36 33.50 0.60
C THR A 372 21.61 33.74 -0.28
N LYS A 373 21.43 34.04 -1.57
CA LYS A 373 22.54 34.47 -2.44
C LYS A 373 23.10 35.85 -2.09
N LEU A 374 22.33 36.68 -1.37
CA LEU A 374 22.78 38.04 -1.00
C LEU A 374 23.93 38.06 0.01
N THR A 375 23.96 37.11 0.96
CA THR A 375 24.91 37.05 2.09
C THR A 375 24.99 35.62 2.65
N ASP A 376 25.96 35.33 3.52
CA ASP A 376 26.00 34.09 4.31
C ASP A 376 24.98 34.07 5.48
N SER A 377 23.72 34.37 5.16
CA SER A 377 22.58 34.29 6.08
C SER A 377 21.63 33.17 5.63
N ALA A 378 21.04 32.47 6.59
CA ALA A 378 20.05 31.43 6.36
C ALA A 378 18.65 31.85 6.80
N ILE A 379 17.63 31.22 6.22
CA ILE A 379 16.26 31.30 6.73
C ILE A 379 16.24 30.76 8.17
N SER A 380 15.70 31.56 9.08
CA SER A 380 15.59 31.30 10.51
C SER A 380 14.22 31.74 11.03
N ILE A 381 13.97 31.43 12.30
CA ILE A 381 12.77 31.82 13.02
C ILE A 381 13.20 32.68 14.20
N ASN A 382 12.63 33.88 14.30
CA ASN A 382 12.87 34.78 15.43
C ASN A 382 11.95 34.45 16.62
N ASP A 383 12.12 35.17 17.73
CA ASP A 383 11.35 34.94 18.96
C ASP A 383 9.85 35.23 18.84
N ASN A 384 9.44 35.93 17.76
CA ASN A 384 8.04 36.25 17.45
C ASN A 384 7.42 35.28 16.42
N ASP A 385 8.06 34.13 16.18
CA ASP A 385 7.65 33.12 15.18
C ASP A 385 7.62 33.63 13.72
N GLU A 386 8.38 34.69 13.44
CA GLU A 386 8.48 35.26 12.11
C GLU A 386 9.63 34.63 11.32
N VAL A 387 9.38 34.41 10.02
CA VAL A 387 10.39 33.87 9.11
C VAL A 387 11.30 35.00 8.63
N VAL A 388 12.57 34.92 8.99
CA VAL A 388 13.59 35.96 8.77
C VAL A 388 14.86 35.36 8.17
N ILE A 389 15.76 36.20 7.66
CA ILE A 389 17.17 35.81 7.47
C ILE A 389 17.98 36.11 8.72
N GLN A 390 18.84 35.18 9.12
CA GLN A 390 19.84 35.38 10.16
C GLN A 390 21.20 34.83 9.74
N LYS A 391 22.28 35.37 10.29
CA LYS A 391 23.64 34.84 10.05
C LYS A 391 23.66 33.32 10.31
N VAL A 392 24.32 32.57 9.42
CA VAL A 392 24.40 31.11 9.54
C VAL A 392 25.01 30.70 10.90
N ASP A 393 24.27 29.92 11.66
CA ASP A 393 24.71 29.25 12.89
C ASP A 393 24.25 27.78 12.84
N ARG A 394 25.23 26.88 12.76
CA ARG A 394 25.02 25.43 12.63
C ARG A 394 24.34 24.82 13.87
N ASN A 395 24.51 25.48 15.02
CA ASN A 395 23.96 25.02 16.29
C ASN A 395 22.55 25.56 16.54
N ASN A 396 22.10 26.56 15.77
CA ASN A 396 20.79 27.15 15.92
C ASN A 396 19.70 26.22 15.34
N PRO A 397 18.82 25.63 16.18
CA PRO A 397 17.79 24.72 15.71
C PRO A 397 16.71 25.43 14.87
N ASN A 398 16.54 26.74 15.02
CA ASN A 398 15.59 27.53 14.22
C ASN A 398 16.01 27.68 12.76
N GLN A 399 17.26 27.33 12.40
CA GLN A 399 17.73 27.34 11.02
C GLN A 399 17.62 25.98 10.33
N ARG A 400 17.19 24.92 11.02
CA ARG A 400 17.17 23.56 10.48
C ARG A 400 15.84 23.28 9.78
N TRP A 401 15.91 22.89 8.50
CA TRP A 401 14.75 22.64 7.66
C TRP A 401 14.75 21.24 7.04
N VAL A 402 13.57 20.65 6.90
CA VAL A 402 13.31 19.43 6.13
C VAL A 402 12.37 19.76 4.98
N PHE A 403 12.54 19.07 3.85
CA PHE A 403 11.59 19.12 2.75
C PHE A 403 10.78 17.84 2.71
N THR A 404 9.51 17.94 3.09
CA THR A 404 8.59 16.81 3.07
C THR A 404 7.72 16.91 1.83
N LYS A 405 7.70 15.90 0.97
CA LYS A 405 6.86 15.92 -0.25
C LYS A 405 5.39 16.19 0.12
N ALA A 406 4.76 17.12 -0.58
CA ALA A 406 3.35 17.44 -0.39
C ALA A 406 2.40 16.50 -1.13
N ASN A 407 2.89 15.81 -2.17
CA ASN A 407 2.12 14.81 -2.92
C ASN A 407 3.06 13.79 -3.59
N LYS A 408 2.63 12.52 -3.71
CA LYS A 408 3.41 11.45 -4.36
C LYS A 408 3.56 11.60 -5.90
N LYS A 409 2.67 12.37 -6.55
CA LYS A 409 2.65 12.61 -8.01
C LYS A 409 3.12 14.00 -8.45
N LYS A 410 3.30 14.97 -7.54
CA LYS A 410 3.61 16.37 -7.89
C LYS A 410 4.97 16.82 -7.32
N GLU A 411 5.59 17.81 -7.96
CA GLU A 411 6.92 18.35 -7.65
C GLU A 411 6.96 19.34 -6.46
N TYR A 412 5.97 19.31 -5.56
CA TYR A 412 5.84 20.27 -4.45
C TYR A 412 6.20 19.68 -3.08
N PHE A 413 6.71 20.53 -2.19
CA PHE A 413 7.23 20.19 -0.87
C PHE A 413 6.68 21.14 0.19
N PHE A 414 6.50 20.65 1.40
CA PHE A 414 6.46 21.47 2.60
C PHE A 414 7.89 21.79 3.04
N ILE A 415 8.15 23.03 3.43
CA ILE A 415 9.40 23.44 4.06
C ILE A 415 9.16 23.49 5.57
N GLU A 416 9.61 22.44 6.27
CA GLU A 416 9.28 22.18 7.66
C GLU A 416 10.45 22.53 8.58
N ASN A 417 10.19 23.34 9.59
CA ASN A 417 11.18 23.64 10.62
C ASN A 417 11.24 22.50 11.64
N VAL A 418 12.46 22.04 11.92
CA VAL A 418 12.68 20.91 12.82
C VAL A 418 12.36 21.24 14.27
N ALA A 419 12.73 22.44 14.73
CA ALA A 419 12.56 22.84 16.12
C ALA A 419 11.10 23.12 16.47
N ARG A 420 10.36 23.70 15.52
CA ARG A 420 8.98 24.16 15.76
C ARG A 420 7.91 23.21 15.23
N GLN A 421 8.29 22.19 14.43
CA GLN A 421 7.36 21.26 13.76
C GLN A 421 6.26 21.99 12.97
N LYS A 422 6.62 23.14 12.37
CA LYS A 422 5.74 24.02 11.60
C LYS A 422 6.29 24.22 10.21
N VAL A 423 5.42 24.56 9.26
CA VAL A 423 5.78 24.76 7.86
C VAL A 423 5.76 26.23 7.48
N ILE A 424 6.63 26.61 6.54
CA ILE A 424 6.59 27.93 5.91
C ILE A 424 5.31 28.04 5.08
N MET A 425 4.58 29.14 5.25
CA MET A 425 3.35 29.42 4.51
C MET A 425 3.16 30.91 4.23
N ILE A 426 2.33 31.21 3.22
CA ILE A 426 1.88 32.57 2.94
C ILE A 426 0.71 32.93 3.85
N LYS A 427 0.84 34.02 4.61
CA LYS A 427 -0.19 34.48 5.54
C LYS A 427 -1.49 34.77 4.80
N ASN A 428 -2.61 34.29 5.34
CA ASN A 428 -3.95 34.48 4.79
C ASN A 428 -4.13 34.02 3.32
N SER A 429 -3.22 33.18 2.81
CA SER A 429 -3.20 32.79 1.39
C SER A 429 -3.17 34.00 0.44
N ASP A 430 -2.53 35.09 0.86
CA ASP A 430 -2.44 36.33 0.08
C ASP A 430 -1.58 36.12 -1.17
N THR A 431 -2.11 36.46 -2.35
CA THR A 431 -1.41 36.30 -3.63
C THR A 431 -0.69 37.56 -4.08
N ASN A 432 -0.81 38.67 -3.36
CA ASN A 432 -0.19 39.94 -3.73
C ASN A 432 1.32 39.95 -3.47
N ASP A 433 2.02 40.78 -4.23
CA ASP A 433 3.42 41.09 -3.98
C ASP A 433 3.61 41.72 -2.59
N GLY A 434 4.59 41.19 -1.85
CA GLY A 434 4.85 41.62 -0.48
C GLY A 434 4.03 40.89 0.58
N ALA A 435 3.24 39.87 0.19
CA ALA A 435 2.53 39.03 1.14
C ALA A 435 3.50 38.42 2.17
N SER A 436 3.07 38.41 3.45
CA SER A 436 3.94 38.00 4.55
C SER A 436 4.15 36.49 4.57
N ILE A 437 5.39 36.06 4.77
CA ILE A 437 5.76 34.66 4.99
C ILE A 437 5.80 34.40 6.50
N ILE A 438 5.08 33.38 6.95
CA ILE A 438 4.94 33.03 8.36
C ILE A 438 5.10 31.52 8.56
N LEU A 439 5.23 31.10 9.81
CA LEU A 439 5.06 29.71 10.19
C LEU A 439 3.61 29.41 10.53
N GLY A 440 3.16 28.24 10.13
CA GLY A 440 1.88 27.70 10.56
C GLY A 440 1.91 26.20 10.69
N ASP A 441 0.87 25.67 11.32
CA ASP A 441 0.68 24.23 11.41
C ASP A 441 0.47 23.66 10.01
N LYS A 442 1.08 22.51 9.76
CA LYS A 442 0.96 21.81 8.49
C LYS A 442 -0.50 21.38 8.28
N ARG A 443 -1.15 21.94 7.26
CA ARG A 443 -2.55 21.65 6.93
C ARG A 443 -2.61 20.52 5.91
N ARG A 444 -3.58 19.63 6.10
CA ARG A 444 -3.80 18.46 5.22
C ARG A 444 -4.71 18.76 4.02
N GLN A 445 -5.45 19.87 4.05
CA GLN A 445 -6.36 20.30 2.96
C GLN A 445 -6.27 21.82 2.75
N LYS A 446 -6.56 22.27 1.51
CA LYS A 446 -6.51 23.70 1.09
C LYS A 446 -5.19 24.39 1.49
N ASN A 447 -4.11 23.65 1.32
CA ASN A 447 -2.76 23.95 1.82
C ASN A 447 -1.81 24.41 0.71
N ASP A 448 -2.31 24.73 -0.49
CA ASP A 448 -1.49 25.20 -1.61
C ASP A 448 -0.57 26.38 -1.23
N HIS A 449 -0.99 27.21 -0.28
CA HIS A 449 -0.23 28.34 0.26
C HIS A 449 0.91 27.93 1.23
N GLN A 450 1.05 26.64 1.50
CA GLN A 450 2.11 25.99 2.29
C GLN A 450 3.00 25.06 1.43
N GLU A 451 2.67 24.93 0.13
CA GLU A 451 3.36 24.03 -0.80
C GLU A 451 4.31 24.81 -1.72
N TRP A 452 5.55 24.34 -1.80
CA TRP A 452 6.65 25.02 -2.46
C TRP A 452 7.35 24.12 -3.48
N LYS A 453 7.78 24.68 -4.60
CA LYS A 453 8.57 24.02 -5.64
C LYS A 453 9.95 24.67 -5.72
N PHE A 454 10.98 23.87 -5.94
CA PHE A 454 12.33 24.36 -6.20
C PHE A 454 12.56 24.45 -7.71
N VAL A 455 12.82 25.66 -8.20
CA VAL A 455 13.06 25.93 -9.62
C VAL A 455 14.49 26.42 -9.78
N SER A 456 15.28 25.81 -10.68
CA SER A 456 16.67 26.23 -10.88
C SER A 456 16.77 27.72 -11.23
N ALA A 457 17.69 28.43 -10.59
CA ALA A 457 17.96 29.84 -10.86
C ALA A 457 19.15 30.04 -11.80
N ASP A 458 20.18 29.22 -11.65
CA ASP A 458 21.39 29.22 -12.47
C ASP A 458 22.07 27.83 -12.42
N ASP A 459 23.18 27.69 -13.16
CA ASP A 459 24.00 26.47 -13.18
C ASP A 459 24.90 26.31 -11.93
N GLN A 460 24.89 27.29 -11.01
CA GLN A 460 25.72 27.29 -9.81
C GLN A 460 25.01 26.64 -8.61
N GLY A 461 23.82 26.06 -8.84
CA GLY A 461 23.06 25.35 -7.81
C GLY A 461 22.25 26.27 -6.89
N TYR A 462 21.90 27.48 -7.36
CA TYR A 462 20.88 28.31 -6.72
C TYR A 462 19.48 27.96 -7.23
N VAL A 463 18.47 28.14 -6.37
CA VAL A 463 17.07 27.87 -6.69
C VAL A 463 16.18 29.05 -6.30
N PHE A 464 15.11 29.23 -7.06
CA PHE A 464 13.91 29.93 -6.64
C PHE A 464 13.02 28.96 -5.86
N ILE A 465 12.43 29.42 -4.75
CA ILE A 465 11.46 28.65 -3.97
C ILE A 465 10.07 29.23 -4.30
N GLU A 466 9.35 28.56 -5.17
CA GLU A 466 8.11 29.02 -5.79
C GLU A 466 6.87 28.45 -5.08
N SER A 467 5.90 29.28 -4.76
CA SER A 467 4.64 28.88 -4.14
C SER A 467 3.70 28.24 -5.16
N LYS A 468 3.11 27.09 -4.82
CA LYS A 468 2.05 26.46 -5.65
C LYS A 468 0.82 27.35 -5.78
N TRP A 469 0.48 28.08 -4.72
CA TRP A 469 -0.74 28.89 -4.66
C TRP A 469 -0.67 30.15 -5.51
N SER A 470 0.42 30.91 -5.39
CA SER A 470 0.55 32.23 -6.00
C SER A 470 1.51 32.29 -7.19
N LEU A 471 2.33 31.25 -7.40
CA LEU A 471 3.47 31.23 -8.35
C LEU A 471 4.57 32.28 -8.07
N ASN A 472 4.37 33.14 -7.07
CA ASN A 472 5.40 33.99 -6.49
C ASN A 472 6.49 33.17 -5.76
N VAL A 473 7.66 33.78 -5.60
CA VAL A 473 8.85 33.18 -4.98
C VAL A 473 9.17 33.81 -3.63
N LEU A 474 9.90 33.07 -2.77
CA LEU A 474 10.45 33.62 -1.53
C LEU A 474 11.47 34.73 -1.83
N ASP A 475 11.23 35.92 -1.25
CA ASP A 475 11.99 37.14 -1.48
C ASP A 475 12.46 37.74 -0.14
N VAL A 476 13.76 38.06 -0.05
CA VAL A 476 14.30 38.87 1.04
C VAL A 476 13.83 40.31 0.83
N LYS A 477 12.99 40.79 1.76
CA LYS A 477 12.29 42.06 1.65
C LYS A 477 13.23 43.23 1.37
N TYR A 478 13.01 43.90 0.23
CA TYR A 478 13.78 45.06 -0.26
C TYR A 478 15.29 44.83 -0.41
N LYS A 479 15.74 43.59 -0.64
CA LYS A 479 17.17 43.21 -0.67
C LYS A 479 17.94 43.61 0.61
N LYS A 480 17.25 43.81 1.73
CA LYS A 480 17.91 44.20 2.98
C LYS A 480 18.68 43.02 3.54
N ILE A 481 19.99 43.20 3.71
CA ILE A 481 20.92 42.18 4.22
C ILE A 481 21.08 42.21 5.75
N LYS A 482 20.25 42.99 6.44
CA LYS A 482 20.31 43.12 7.90
C LYS A 482 19.78 41.85 8.56
N ASP A 483 20.47 41.37 9.58
CA ASP A 483 20.02 40.27 10.44
C ASP A 483 18.60 40.53 10.96
N GLY A 484 17.73 39.51 10.89
CA GLY A 484 16.31 39.62 11.24
C GLY A 484 15.42 40.23 10.15
N THR A 485 15.92 40.46 8.93
CA THR A 485 15.08 40.91 7.81
C THR A 485 14.04 39.83 7.47
N ARG A 486 12.77 40.22 7.43
CA ARG A 486 11.66 39.31 7.09
C ARG A 486 11.65 38.89 5.63
N LEU A 487 11.11 37.70 5.39
CA LEU A 487 10.77 37.24 4.05
C LEU A 487 9.38 37.72 3.61
N GLN A 488 9.19 37.81 2.31
CA GLN A 488 7.91 38.07 1.67
C GLN A 488 7.74 37.16 0.45
N SER A 489 6.50 36.97 0.02
CA SER A 489 6.18 36.41 -1.30
C SER A 489 6.22 37.54 -2.32
N PHE A 490 6.90 37.34 -3.45
CA PHE A 490 6.97 38.35 -4.51
C PHE A 490 7.09 37.66 -5.87
N HIS A 491 6.56 38.26 -6.93
CA HIS A 491 6.70 37.70 -8.26
C HIS A 491 8.17 37.47 -8.63
N LYS A 492 8.44 36.42 -9.41
CA LYS A 492 9.80 36.11 -9.87
C LYS A 492 10.32 37.23 -10.78
N LYS A 493 11.42 37.87 -10.39
CA LYS A 493 12.06 38.93 -11.18
C LYS A 493 12.83 38.31 -12.35
N VAL A 494 13.02 39.10 -13.41
CA VAL A 494 13.83 38.70 -14.59
C VAL A 494 15.26 39.22 -14.48
N ARG A 495 15.51 40.24 -13.65
CA ARG A 495 16.83 40.84 -13.40
C ARG A 495 16.94 41.24 -11.93
N GLY A 496 18.16 41.24 -11.41
CA GLY A 496 18.41 41.57 -10.01
C GLY A 496 17.69 40.60 -9.07
N THR A 497 17.80 39.31 -9.36
CA THR A 497 17.09 38.20 -8.71
C THR A 497 17.77 37.68 -7.45
N GLU A 498 18.92 38.24 -7.06
CA GLU A 498 19.79 37.72 -6.01
C GLU A 498 19.08 37.61 -4.65
N ASN A 499 18.07 38.45 -4.42
CA ASN A 499 17.26 38.42 -3.20
C ASN A 499 16.12 37.40 -3.22
N GLN A 500 15.95 36.68 -4.33
CA GLN A 500 14.97 35.60 -4.54
C GLN A 500 15.66 34.23 -4.76
N GLU A 501 16.99 34.21 -4.71
CA GLU A 501 17.81 33.04 -4.98
C GLU A 501 18.38 32.45 -3.69
N TRP A 502 18.27 31.13 -3.58
CA TRP A 502 18.56 30.38 -2.37
C TRP A 502 19.48 29.20 -2.68
N HIS A 503 20.42 28.91 -1.79
CA HIS A 503 21.29 27.76 -1.86
C HIS A 503 20.97 26.81 -0.70
N ILE A 504 20.67 25.56 -1.04
CA ILE A 504 20.31 24.53 -0.06
C ILE A 504 21.59 23.81 0.40
N LYS A 505 22.12 24.20 1.56
CA LYS A 505 23.31 23.57 2.15
C LYS A 505 22.88 22.40 3.04
N ARG A 506 23.25 21.18 2.68
CA ARG A 506 23.04 19.98 3.50
C ARG A 506 24.08 19.89 4.62
N TYR A 507 23.68 19.32 5.75
CA TYR A 507 24.55 18.94 6.87
C TYR A 507 24.94 17.49 6.81
#